data_AF-A0A096AKA6-F1
#
_entry.id   AF-A0A096AKA6-F1
#
_cell.length_a   1.000
_cell.length_b   1.000
_cell.length_c   1.000
_cell.angle_alpha   90.00
_cell.angle_beta   90.00
_cell.angle_gamma   90.00
#
_symmetry.space_group_name_H-M   'P 1'
#
loop_
_entity.id
_entity.type
_entity.pdbx_description
1 polymer ?
#
loop_
_entity_poly.entity_id
_entity_poly.type
_entity_poly.pdbx_seq_one_letter_code
_entity_poly.pdbx_strand_id
1 'polypeptide(L)'
;MITVNEILITIRQRLGDMNKISFSDSELIYCLNNAIDRLSAELISQFNPEMIKKFTVKGQEGGMKPDDFVAVRGQYPIEWKTQSDFSVKAVPLDSDYDEDIEVSYFARRPHVEKLENTIPFTDPVHQKTLVTYTLYDIKPSSENSQGANNDG
;
A
#
# COMPACT_ATOMS: atom_id res chain seq x y z
N MET A 1 -6.36 -11.97 12.19
CA MET A 1 -5.96 -10.73 11.47
C MET A 1 -6.52 -9.56 12.25
N ILE A 2 -5.78 -8.47 12.38
CA ILE A 2 -6.18 -7.29 13.15
C ILE A 2 -7.06 -6.36 12.30
N THR A 3 -8.06 -5.76 12.93
CA THR A 3 -8.98 -4.78 12.33
C THR A 3 -8.40 -3.37 12.42
N VAL A 4 -8.95 -2.47 11.59
CA VAL A 4 -8.63 -1.02 11.68
C VAL A 4 -8.94 -0.51 13.07
N ASN A 5 -10.09 -0.88 13.66
CA ASN A 5 -10.46 -0.46 15.01
C ASN A 5 -9.39 -0.80 16.06
N GLU A 6 -8.85 -2.02 16.05
CA GLU A 6 -7.82 -2.45 17.00
C GLU A 6 -6.49 -1.68 16.82
N ILE A 7 -6.10 -1.40 15.57
CA ILE A 7 -4.94 -0.52 15.30
C ILE A 7 -5.20 0.90 15.78
N LEU A 8 -6.37 1.47 15.50
CA LEU A 8 -6.70 2.84 15.90
C LEU A 8 -6.79 3.00 17.42
N ILE A 9 -7.29 2.00 18.14
CA ILE A 9 -7.25 1.98 19.62
C ILE A 9 -5.79 2.11 20.10
N THR A 10 -4.87 1.34 19.52
CA THR A 10 -3.45 1.40 19.87
C THR A 10 -2.84 2.77 19.58
N ILE A 11 -3.19 3.37 18.44
CA ILE A 11 -2.73 4.72 18.06
C ILE A 11 -3.27 5.76 19.05
N ARG A 12 -4.58 5.73 19.35
CA ARG A 12 -5.23 6.65 20.30
C ARG A 12 -4.63 6.55 21.70
N GLN A 13 -4.33 5.34 22.18
CA GLN A 13 -3.64 5.13 23.45
C GLN A 13 -2.28 5.84 23.47
N ARG A 14 -1.51 5.75 22.38
CA ARG A 14 -0.19 6.40 22.27
C ARG A 14 -0.27 7.92 22.10
N LEU A 15 -1.36 8.43 21.55
CA LEU A 15 -1.64 9.87 21.45
C LEU A 15 -2.23 10.46 22.74
N GLY A 16 -2.75 9.63 23.64
CA GLY A 16 -3.56 10.09 24.77
C GLY A 16 -4.96 10.56 24.37
N ASP A 17 -5.44 10.19 23.17
CA ASP A 17 -6.71 10.64 22.58
C ASP A 17 -7.77 9.52 22.54
N MET A 18 -7.96 8.85 23.69
CA MET A 18 -8.94 7.75 23.80
C MET A 18 -10.38 8.22 23.70
N ASN A 19 -10.64 9.47 24.12
CA ASN A 19 -11.98 10.06 24.08
C ASN A 19 -12.31 10.70 22.73
N LYS A 20 -11.43 10.57 21.72
CA LYS A 20 -11.58 11.12 20.36
C LYS A 20 -11.83 12.63 20.34
N ILE A 21 -11.13 13.35 21.21
CA ILE A 21 -11.24 14.80 21.35
C ILE A 21 -10.40 15.50 20.28
N SER A 22 -9.21 14.96 20.00
CA SER A 22 -8.24 15.60 19.11
C SER A 22 -8.33 15.13 17.66
N PHE A 23 -8.60 13.84 17.42
CA PHE A 23 -8.64 13.28 16.09
C PHE A 23 -9.88 12.43 15.87
N SER A 24 -10.57 12.68 14.76
CA SER A 24 -11.67 11.84 14.27
C SER A 24 -11.17 10.49 13.76
N ASP A 25 -12.06 9.51 13.64
CA ASP A 25 -11.70 8.21 13.06
C ASP A 25 -11.29 8.35 11.58
N SER A 26 -11.94 9.23 10.83
CA SER A 26 -11.60 9.50 9.42
C SER A 26 -10.19 10.07 9.24
N GLU A 27 -9.76 10.97 10.11
CA GLU A 27 -8.39 11.52 10.07
C GLU A 27 -7.35 10.45 10.37
N LEU A 28 -7.61 9.60 11.38
CA LEU A 28 -6.69 8.50 11.70
C LEU A 28 -6.65 7.44 10.60
N ILE A 29 -7.78 7.15 9.94
CA ILE A 29 -7.83 6.25 8.77
C ILE A 29 -7.03 6.84 7.61
N TYR A 30 -7.14 8.15 7.36
CA TYR A 30 -6.34 8.82 6.34
C TYR A 30 -4.83 8.67 6.61
N CYS A 31 -4.37 8.98 7.83
CA CYS A 31 -2.97 8.81 8.22
C CYS A 31 -2.53 7.33 8.20
N LEU A 32 -3.44 6.39 8.48
CA LEU A 32 -3.18 4.96 8.36
C LEU A 32 -2.99 4.53 6.90
N ASN A 33 -3.78 5.06 5.97
CA ASN A 33 -3.62 4.79 4.54
C ASN A 33 -2.29 5.33 4.01
N ASN A 34 -1.85 6.51 4.46
CA ASN A 34 -0.50 7.01 4.16
C ASN A 34 0.59 6.06 4.68
N ALA A 35 0.41 5.52 5.89
CA ALA A 35 1.33 4.53 6.45
C ALA A 35 1.33 3.20 5.65
N ILE A 36 0.17 2.75 5.16
CA ILE A 36 0.03 1.57 4.29
C ILE A 36 0.79 1.78 2.97
N ASP A 37 0.65 2.94 2.34
CA ASP A 37 1.35 3.27 1.10
C ASP A 37 2.87 3.29 1.31
N ARG A 38 3.31 3.96 2.38
CA ARG A 38 4.73 4.04 2.74
C ARG A 38 5.32 2.66 2.98
N LEU A 39 4.69 1.85 3.83
CA LEU A 39 5.17 0.51 4.14
C LEU A 39 5.15 -0.40 2.90
N SER A 40 4.12 -0.29 2.06
CA SER A 40 4.07 -1.02 0.78
C SER A 40 5.27 -0.66 -0.11
N ALA A 41 5.58 0.62 -0.25
CA ALA A 41 6.70 1.08 -1.07
C ALA A 41 8.05 0.57 -0.52
N GLU A 42 8.27 0.65 0.79
CA GLU A 42 9.47 0.15 1.45
C GLU A 42 9.64 -1.37 1.23
N LEU A 43 8.60 -2.16 1.46
CA LEU A 43 8.64 -3.61 1.27
C LEU A 43 8.85 -4.00 -0.20
N ILE A 44 8.26 -3.28 -1.15
CA ILE A 44 8.50 -3.49 -2.59
C ILE A 44 9.96 -3.20 -2.93
N SER A 45 10.54 -2.10 -2.44
CA SER A 45 11.95 -1.77 -2.67
C SER A 45 12.92 -2.80 -2.10
N GLN A 46 12.50 -3.53 -1.07
CA GLN A 46 13.25 -4.63 -0.46
C GLN A 46 12.97 -5.99 -1.12
N PHE A 47 12.20 -6.02 -2.21
CA PHE A 47 11.75 -7.24 -2.90
C PHE A 47 11.03 -8.22 -1.96
N ASN A 48 10.29 -7.73 -0.97
CA ASN A 48 9.63 -8.58 0.02
C ASN A 48 8.59 -9.50 -0.66
N PRO A 49 8.64 -10.83 -0.44
CA PRO A 49 7.71 -11.78 -1.04
C PRO A 49 6.24 -11.53 -0.71
N GLU A 50 5.91 -10.92 0.44
CA GLU A 50 4.54 -10.56 0.81
C GLU A 50 3.92 -9.55 -0.16
N MET A 51 4.73 -8.81 -0.93
CA MET A 51 4.24 -7.84 -1.92
C MET A 51 4.10 -8.41 -3.32
N ILE A 52 4.35 -9.72 -3.51
CA ILE A 52 4.29 -10.37 -4.82
C ILE A 52 2.90 -10.99 -5.00
N LYS A 53 2.23 -10.59 -6.08
CA LYS A 53 1.00 -11.24 -6.58
C LYS A 53 1.26 -11.82 -7.96
N LYS A 54 0.29 -12.59 -8.45
CA LYS A 54 0.30 -13.15 -9.79
C LYS A 54 -0.99 -12.80 -10.51
N PHE A 55 -0.90 -12.59 -11.82
CA PHE A 55 -2.06 -12.52 -12.70
C PHE A 55 -1.77 -13.35 -13.96
N THR A 56 -2.83 -13.78 -14.64
CA THR A 56 -2.71 -14.61 -15.84
C THR A 56 -2.98 -13.77 -17.09
N VAL A 57 -2.10 -13.91 -18.07
CA VAL A 57 -2.30 -13.46 -19.45
C VAL A 57 -2.82 -14.67 -20.22
N LYS A 58 -4.07 -14.60 -20.69
CA LYS A 58 -4.75 -15.75 -21.32
C LYS A 58 -4.53 -15.75 -22.82
N GLY A 59 -3.66 -16.63 -23.33
CA GLY A 59 -3.32 -16.74 -24.76
C GLY A 59 -3.35 -15.38 -25.47
N GLN A 60 -4.08 -15.32 -26.58
CA GLN A 60 -4.27 -14.08 -27.36
C GLN A 60 -5.31 -13.11 -26.78
N GLU A 61 -6.16 -13.52 -25.83
CA GLU A 61 -7.11 -12.61 -25.16
C GLU A 61 -6.40 -11.58 -24.26
N GLY A 62 -5.21 -11.97 -23.78
CA GLY A 62 -4.38 -11.18 -22.88
C GLY A 62 -4.83 -11.22 -21.42
N GLY A 63 -4.28 -10.33 -20.61
CA GLY A 63 -4.63 -10.15 -19.21
C GLY A 63 -4.70 -8.67 -18.86
N MET A 64 -5.76 -8.24 -18.17
CA MET A 64 -5.87 -6.85 -17.72
C MET A 64 -4.78 -6.55 -16.70
N LYS A 65 -4.10 -5.40 -16.83
CA LYS A 65 -3.13 -4.94 -15.83
C LYS A 65 -3.87 -4.71 -14.51
N PRO A 66 -3.49 -5.37 -13.41
CA PRO A 66 -4.12 -5.15 -12.11
C PRO A 66 -4.04 -3.69 -11.65
N ASP A 67 -5.05 -3.22 -10.92
CA ASP A 67 -5.11 -1.82 -10.43
C ASP A 67 -4.01 -1.52 -9.40
N ASP A 68 -3.62 -2.54 -8.63
CA ASP A 68 -2.57 -2.45 -7.61
C ASP A 68 -1.15 -2.70 -8.17
N PHE A 69 -1.02 -2.90 -9.49
CA PHE A 69 0.23 -3.20 -10.16
C PHE A 69 1.25 -2.06 -10.01
N VAL A 70 2.45 -2.39 -9.55
CA VAL A 70 3.60 -1.47 -9.48
C VAL A 70 4.63 -1.79 -10.55
N ALA A 71 5.11 -3.04 -10.58
CA ALA A 71 6.15 -3.48 -11.51
C ALA A 71 6.14 -5.00 -11.68
N VAL A 72 6.61 -5.47 -12.84
CA VAL A 72 6.83 -6.90 -13.08
C VAL A 72 7.96 -7.42 -12.19
N ARG A 73 7.78 -8.63 -11.65
CA ARG A 73 8.82 -9.38 -10.94
C ARG A 73 9.29 -10.53 -11.83
N GLY A 74 10.37 -10.28 -12.57
CA GLY A 74 10.95 -11.23 -13.53
C GLY A 74 10.88 -10.74 -14.97
N GLN A 75 11.09 -11.65 -15.91
CA GLN A 75 10.97 -11.41 -17.35
C GLN A 75 9.93 -12.39 -17.90
N TYR A 76 8.95 -11.87 -18.63
CA TYR A 76 7.88 -12.64 -19.25
C TYR A 76 7.76 -12.20 -20.70
N PRO A 77 7.41 -13.10 -21.64
CA PRO A 77 7.31 -12.78 -23.05
C PRO A 77 5.98 -12.07 -23.35
N ILE A 78 5.77 -10.92 -22.74
CA ILE A 78 4.55 -10.10 -22.86
C ILE A 78 4.88 -8.68 -23.28
N GLU A 79 3.94 -8.02 -23.94
CA GLU A 79 3.94 -6.58 -24.17
C GLU A 79 2.70 -5.92 -23.56
N TRP A 80 2.85 -4.66 -23.14
CA TRP A 80 1.74 -3.88 -22.59
C TRP A 80 1.10 -3.03 -23.68
N LYS A 81 -0.21 -3.22 -23.90
CA LYS A 81 -1.01 -2.49 -24.89
C LYS A 81 -2.10 -1.67 -24.22
N THR A 82 -2.07 -0.37 -24.43
CA THR A 82 -3.17 0.55 -24.08
C THR A 82 -4.33 0.35 -25.05
N GLN A 83 -5.51 0.10 -24.51
CA GLN A 83 -6.76 -0.08 -25.24
C GLN A 83 -7.44 1.27 -25.50
N SER A 84 -8.50 1.28 -26.32
CA SER A 84 -9.26 2.49 -26.64
C SER A 84 -9.99 3.11 -25.44
N ASP A 85 -10.27 2.33 -24.40
CA ASP A 85 -10.87 2.77 -23.13
C ASP A 85 -9.82 3.22 -22.09
N PHE A 86 -8.56 3.41 -22.51
CA PHE A 86 -7.39 3.70 -21.66
C PHE A 86 -6.99 2.60 -20.67
N SER A 87 -7.66 1.44 -20.69
CA SER A 87 -7.19 0.27 -19.95
C SER A 87 -5.88 -0.25 -20.54
N VAL A 88 -5.06 -0.92 -19.72
CA VAL A 88 -3.78 -1.50 -20.17
C VAL A 88 -3.88 -3.01 -20.05
N LYS A 89 -3.62 -3.72 -21.13
CA LYS A 89 -3.56 -5.19 -21.16
C LYS A 89 -2.13 -5.66 -21.40
N ALA A 90 -1.73 -6.73 -20.72
CA ALA A 90 -0.62 -7.55 -21.15
C ALA A 90 -1.11 -8.53 -22.23
N VAL A 91 -0.36 -8.68 -23.32
CA VAL A 91 -0.58 -9.71 -24.34
C VAL A 91 0.74 -10.42 -24.62
N PRO A 92 0.73 -11.67 -25.12
CA PRO A 92 1.96 -12.33 -25.55
C PRO A 92 2.70 -11.51 -26.62
N LEU A 93 4.03 -11.57 -26.60
CA LEU A 93 4.88 -10.94 -27.63
C LEU A 93 4.74 -11.62 -29.00
N ASP A 94 4.48 -12.92 -29.00
CA ASP A 94 4.28 -13.73 -30.20
C ASP A 94 2.78 -13.84 -30.51
N SER A 95 2.39 -13.45 -31.73
CA SER A 95 1.00 -13.46 -32.19
C SER A 95 0.41 -14.86 -32.32
N ASP A 96 1.25 -15.88 -32.38
CA ASP A 96 0.82 -17.27 -32.50
C ASP A 96 0.85 -18.01 -31.13
N TYR A 97 1.19 -17.31 -30.04
CA TYR A 97 1.26 -17.89 -28.70
C TYR A 97 -0.14 -18.06 -28.07
N ASP A 98 -0.57 -19.30 -27.86
CA ASP A 98 -1.93 -19.60 -27.38
C ASP A 98 -1.98 -20.10 -25.92
N GLU A 99 -0.83 -20.24 -25.26
CA GLU A 99 -0.76 -20.71 -23.87
C GLU A 99 -0.97 -19.57 -22.86
N ASP A 100 -1.31 -19.92 -21.62
CA ASP A 100 -1.44 -18.97 -20.51
C ASP A 100 -0.07 -18.63 -19.91
N ILE A 101 0.20 -17.34 -19.70
CA ILE A 101 1.41 -16.86 -19.02
C ILE A 101 1.04 -16.38 -17.62
N GLU A 102 1.59 -17.02 -16.59
CA GLU A 102 1.47 -16.57 -15.20
C GLU A 102 2.54 -15.53 -14.89
N VAL A 103 2.14 -14.27 -14.70
CA VAL A 103 3.03 -13.14 -14.49
C VAL A 103 3.06 -12.76 -13.01
N SER A 104 4.24 -12.83 -12.39
CA SER A 104 4.45 -12.30 -11.04
C SER A 104 4.73 -10.80 -11.08
N TYR A 105 4.15 -10.04 -10.15
CA TYR A 105 4.31 -8.59 -10.05
C TYR A 105 4.32 -8.10 -8.60
N PHE A 106 4.95 -6.95 -8.37
CA PHE A 106 4.84 -6.21 -7.12
C PHE A 106 3.52 -5.44 -7.08
N ALA A 107 2.78 -5.62 -5.99
CA ALA A 107 1.48 -5.00 -5.78
C ALA A 107 1.48 -4.13 -4.53
N ARG A 108 0.78 -2.99 -4.54
CA ARG A 108 0.51 -2.23 -3.30
C ARG A 108 -0.56 -2.93 -2.47
N ARG A 109 -0.51 -2.73 -1.15
CA ARG A 109 -1.62 -3.14 -0.28
C ARG A 109 -2.78 -2.14 -0.40
N PRO A 110 -4.04 -2.61 -0.41
CA PRO A 110 -5.19 -1.73 -0.57
C PRO A 110 -5.36 -0.81 0.64
N HIS A 111 -5.98 0.34 0.42
CA HIS A 111 -6.42 1.22 1.50
C HIS A 111 -7.57 0.59 2.28
N VAL A 112 -7.78 1.11 3.49
CA VAL A 112 -8.89 0.78 4.37
C VAL A 112 -9.82 1.99 4.50
N GLU A 113 -11.11 1.73 4.66
CA GLU A 113 -12.15 2.77 4.67
C GLU A 113 -12.97 2.75 5.96
N LYS A 114 -13.10 1.57 6.59
CA LYS A 114 -14.00 1.34 7.73
C LYS A 114 -13.27 0.67 8.88
N LEU A 115 -13.79 0.87 10.09
CA LEU A 115 -13.22 0.33 11.33
C LEU A 115 -13.19 -1.21 11.34
N GLU A 116 -14.13 -1.85 10.66
CA GLU A 116 -14.26 -3.30 10.56
C GLU A 116 -13.35 -3.89 9.48
N ASN A 117 -12.72 -3.05 8.64
CA ASN A 117 -11.78 -3.56 7.64
C ASN A 117 -10.61 -4.24 8.33
N THR A 118 -10.13 -5.30 7.71
CA THR A 118 -8.90 -5.98 8.13
C THR A 118 -7.69 -5.23 7.59
N ILE A 119 -6.65 -5.11 8.40
CA ILE A 119 -5.39 -4.50 7.99
C ILE A 119 -4.71 -5.38 6.93
N PRO A 120 -4.26 -4.83 5.80
CA PRO A 120 -3.77 -5.60 4.66
C PRO A 120 -2.32 -6.11 4.83
N PHE A 121 -1.86 -6.23 6.07
CA PHE A 121 -0.55 -6.77 6.46
C PHE A 121 -0.73 -7.81 7.57
N THR A 122 -0.23 -9.02 7.33
CA THR A 122 -0.43 -10.15 8.26
C THR A 122 0.67 -10.28 9.30
N ASP A 123 1.88 -9.81 8.98
CA ASP A 123 3.03 -9.83 9.89
C ASP A 123 2.83 -8.84 11.06
N PRO A 124 2.93 -9.29 12.33
CA PRO A 124 2.88 -8.43 13.50
C PRO A 124 3.93 -7.31 13.52
N VAL A 125 5.10 -7.50 12.92
CA VAL A 125 6.14 -6.47 12.79
C VAL A 125 5.66 -5.36 11.87
N HIS A 126 5.09 -5.71 10.70
CA HIS A 126 4.50 -4.75 9.77
C HIS A 126 3.36 -3.96 10.44
N GLN A 127 2.50 -4.61 11.22
CA GLN A 127 1.43 -3.94 11.96
C GLN A 127 1.96 -2.94 13.01
N LYS A 128 3.05 -3.27 13.71
CA LYS A 128 3.73 -2.32 14.63
C LYS A 128 4.34 -1.14 13.88
N THR A 129 4.89 -1.38 12.69
CA THR A 129 5.43 -0.33 11.81
C THR A 129 4.31 0.62 11.34
N LEU A 130 3.14 0.09 10.97
CA LEU A 130 1.98 0.92 10.61
C LEU A 130 1.60 1.88 11.74
N VAL A 131 1.48 1.40 12.98
CA VAL A 131 1.21 2.26 14.15
C VAL A 131 2.26 3.38 14.26
N THR A 132 3.54 3.03 14.06
CA THR A 132 4.64 3.99 14.15
C THR A 132 4.57 5.06 13.06
N TYR A 133 4.34 4.67 11.81
CA TYR A 133 4.22 5.59 10.68
C TYR A 133 2.98 6.47 10.77
N THR A 134 1.84 5.94 11.21
CA THR A 134 0.64 6.75 11.45
C THR A 134 0.89 7.82 12.51
N LEU A 135 1.62 7.50 13.59
CA LEU A 135 1.96 8.49 14.62
C LEU A 135 2.91 9.58 14.12
N TYR A 136 3.83 9.26 13.21
CA TYR A 136 4.70 10.25 12.57
C TYR A 136 3.93 11.18 11.64
N ASP A 137 2.94 10.67 10.91
CA ASP A 137 2.10 11.49 10.03
C ASP A 137 1.22 12.46 10.84
N ILE A 138 0.71 12.02 12.00
CA ILE A 138 -0.15 12.81 12.89
C ILE A 138 0.63 13.90 13.64
N LYS A 139 1.91 13.67 13.95
CA LYS A 139 2.77 14.65 14.60
C LYS A 139 3.63 15.34 13.54
N PRO A 140 3.16 16.41 12.87
CA PRO A 140 4.07 17.23 12.10
C PRO A 140 5.14 17.73 13.07
N SER A 141 6.40 17.51 12.71
CA SER A 141 7.60 17.74 13.50
C SER A 141 7.47 18.99 14.39
N SER A 142 7.26 18.79 15.69
CA SER A 142 7.41 19.82 16.72
C SER A 142 8.87 20.24 16.95
N GLU A 143 9.75 20.05 15.95
CA GLU A 143 11.19 20.37 15.99
C GLU A 143 11.58 21.59 15.14
N ASN A 144 10.65 22.32 14.52
CA ASN A 144 10.94 23.60 13.86
C ASN A 144 10.54 24.84 14.68
N SER A 145 10.43 24.71 16.01
CA SER A 145 10.02 25.83 16.90
C SER A 145 10.90 25.98 18.14
N GLN A 146 12.20 25.72 18.03
CA GLN A 146 13.19 26.12 19.04
C GLN A 146 14.46 26.60 18.35
N GLY A 147 14.61 27.92 18.20
CA GLY A 147 15.85 28.50 17.68
C GLY A 147 15.74 29.86 16.98
N ALA A 148 14.91 30.78 17.47
CA ALA A 148 15.02 32.19 17.10
C ALA A 148 14.54 33.05 18.26
N ASN A 149 15.35 33.11 19.31
CA ASN A 149 15.40 34.21 20.28
C ASN A 149 16.62 33.98 21.18
N ASN A 150 17.75 34.53 20.77
CA ASN A 150 18.64 35.29 21.65
C ASN A 150 19.82 35.84 20.84
N ASP A 151 19.97 37.16 20.99
CA ASP A 151 21.15 38.01 20.92
C ASP A 151 20.71 39.28 20.17
N GLY A 152 20.55 40.44 20.82
CA GLY A 152 21.40 41.00 21.86
C GLY A 152 22.08 42.21 21.27
#